data_AF-A0A2R4VZZ5-F1
#
_entry.id   AF-A0A2R4VZZ5-F1
#
_cell.length_a   1.000
_cell.length_b   1.000
_cell.length_c   1.000
_cell.angle_alpha   90.00
_cell.angle_beta   90.00
_cell.angle_gamma   90.00
#
_symmetry.space_group_name_H-M   'P 1'
#
loop_
_entity.id
_entity.type
_entity.pdbx_description
1 polymer ?
#
loop_
_entity_poly.entity_id
_entity_poly.type
_entity_poly.pdbx_seq_one_letter_code
_entity_poly.pdbx_strand_id
1 'polypeptide(L)'
;MKQKISTVFRVFSTQPYSEIEQEGIHVLFLKKDETLKFSALSNTKTLKKWLFLLNNVDFINIFENKSLTTYFQPILELNNMQIKAYECLTRGVKADGNLMAPNLLLNLQ
;
A
#
# COMPACT_ATOMS: atom_id res chain seq x y z
N MET A 1 -4.89 -3.87 14.44
CA MET A 1 -4.32 -2.73 13.67
C MET A 1 -5.37 -1.92 12.89
N LYS A 2 -6.38 -2.56 12.27
CA LYS A 2 -7.40 -1.89 11.43
C LYS A 2 -8.12 -0.67 12.07
N GLN A 3 -8.35 -0.67 13.38
CA GLN A 3 -9.13 0.38 14.07
C GLN A 3 -8.32 1.60 14.54
N LYS A 4 -6.97 1.50 14.60
CA LYS A 4 -6.08 2.62 15.01
C LYS A 4 -5.72 3.56 13.85
N ILE A 5 -5.77 3.04 12.63
CA ILE A 5 -5.44 3.79 11.41
C ILE A 5 -6.56 4.77 11.02
N SER A 6 -7.82 4.44 11.33
CA SER A 6 -8.99 5.22 10.92
C SER A 6 -9.10 6.61 11.56
N THR A 7 -8.64 6.80 12.80
CA THR A 7 -8.73 8.10 13.49
C THR A 7 -7.64 9.07 13.05
N VAL A 8 -6.43 8.56 12.80
CA VAL A 8 -5.29 9.35 12.31
C VAL A 8 -5.55 9.88 10.91
N PHE A 9 -6.10 9.02 10.04
CA PHE A 9 -6.50 9.40 8.69
C PHE A 9 -7.44 10.61 8.73
N ARG A 10 -8.43 10.59 9.63
CA ARG A 10 -9.40 11.67 9.77
C ARG A 10 -8.77 13.03 10.10
N VAL A 11 -7.69 13.09 10.87
CA VAL A 11 -7.07 14.37 11.25
C VAL A 11 -6.31 14.98 10.06
N PHE A 12 -5.60 14.15 9.30
CA PHE A 12 -4.81 14.63 8.16
C PHE A 12 -5.60 14.71 6.85
N SER A 13 -6.77 14.07 6.76
CA SER A 13 -7.62 14.10 5.56
C SER A 13 -8.67 15.23 5.58
N THR A 14 -8.80 15.98 6.68
CA THR A 14 -9.79 17.07 6.80
C THR A 14 -9.35 18.42 6.25
N GLN A 15 -8.06 18.57 5.94
CA GLN A 15 -7.48 19.81 5.40
C GLN A 15 -6.62 19.47 4.18
N PRO A 16 -6.80 20.16 3.03
CA PRO A 16 -5.89 19.98 1.90
C PRO A 16 -4.56 20.66 2.22
N TYR A 17 -3.53 19.87 2.53
CA TYR A 17 -2.15 20.35 2.67
C TYR A 17 -1.49 20.49 1.31
N SER A 18 -0.82 21.61 1.07
CA SER A 18 0.06 21.79 -0.10
C SER A 18 1.24 20.83 -0.07
N GLU A 19 1.88 20.59 -1.22
CA GLU A 19 3.05 19.69 -1.29
C GLU A 19 4.18 20.16 -0.36
N ILE A 20 4.41 21.48 -0.29
CA ILE A 20 5.42 22.09 0.59
C ILE A 20 5.11 21.78 2.06
N GLU A 21 3.85 21.90 2.48
CA GLU A 21 3.44 21.58 3.85
C GLU A 21 3.57 20.08 4.13
N GLN A 22 3.21 19.22 3.18
CA GLN A 22 3.34 17.77 3.35
C GLN A 22 4.80 17.33 3.52
N GLU A 23 5.73 18.04 2.89
CA GLU A 23 7.17 17.80 3.04
C GLU A 23 7.74 18.43 4.32
N GLY A 24 7.27 19.62 4.71
CA GLY A 24 7.76 20.34 5.89
C GLY A 24 7.20 19.85 7.23
N ILE A 25 6.01 19.24 7.25
CA ILE A 25 5.38 18.73 8.48
C ILE A 25 5.95 17.34 8.81
N HIS A 26 6.61 17.21 9.96
CA HIS A 26 7.07 15.93 10.49
C HIS A 26 6.11 15.40 11.56
N VAL A 27 5.73 14.14 11.44
CA VAL A 27 4.79 13.47 12.34
C VAL A 27 5.46 12.26 12.99
N LEU A 28 5.29 12.16 14.30
CA LEU A 28 5.67 11.01 15.11
C LEU A 28 4.41 10.43 15.76
N PHE A 29 4.17 9.13 15.54
CA PHE A 29 3.12 8.40 16.26
C PHE A 29 3.71 7.73 17.48
N LEU A 30 3.14 8.05 18.64
CA LEU A 30 3.42 7.37 19.90
C LEU A 30 2.27 6.42 20.24
N LYS A 31 2.58 5.32 20.92
CA LYS A 31 1.54 4.47 21.49
C LYS A 31 0.79 5.23 22.57
N LYS A 32 -0.44 4.78 22.84
CA LYS A 32 -1.21 5.28 23.99
C LYS A 32 -0.35 5.11 25.25
N ASP A 33 -0.22 6.17 26.02
CA ASP A 33 0.55 6.24 27.28
C ASP A 33 2.08 6.14 27.11
N GLU A 34 2.61 6.20 25.87
CA GLU A 34 4.04 6.24 25.62
C GLU A 34 4.60 7.65 25.84
N THR A 35 5.59 7.77 26.73
CA THR A 35 6.29 9.03 26.95
C THR A 35 7.21 9.36 25.78
N LEU A 36 7.20 10.61 25.33
CA LEU A 36 8.13 11.10 24.31
C LEU A 36 9.57 10.96 24.81
N LYS A 37 10.37 10.16 24.09
CA LYS A 37 11.82 10.02 24.30
C LYS A 37 12.57 10.56 23.10
N PHE A 38 13.79 11.06 23.32
CA PHE A 38 14.63 11.55 22.24
C PHE A 38 14.89 10.48 21.17
N SER A 39 15.07 9.22 21.58
CA SER A 39 15.22 8.09 20.66
C SER A 39 14.00 7.88 19.74
N ALA A 40 12.80 8.25 20.17
CA ALA A 40 11.59 8.12 19.36
C ALA A 40 11.55 9.11 18.19
N LEU A 41 12.26 10.24 18.28
CA LEU A 41 12.33 11.25 17.20
C LEU A 41 12.95 10.69 15.92
N SER A 42 13.81 9.67 16.02
CA SER A 42 14.37 8.95 14.85
C SER A 42 13.31 8.28 13.97
N ASN A 43 12.12 8.02 14.54
CA ASN A 43 11.00 7.41 13.82
C ASN A 43 10.06 8.44 13.16
N THR A 44 10.36 9.74 13.29
CA THR A 44 9.62 10.79 12.59
C THR A 44 9.66 10.56 11.08
N LYS A 45 8.56 10.89 10.40
CA LYS A 45 8.48 10.93 8.94
C LYS A 45 7.70 12.16 8.53
N THR A 46 7.95 12.64 7.32
CA THR A 46 7.14 13.72 6.74
C THR A 46 5.69 13.27 6.61
N LEU A 47 4.77 14.22 6.63
CA LEU A 47 3.36 13.96 6.41
C LEU A 47 3.15 13.28 5.05
N LYS A 48 3.86 13.73 4.00
CA LYS A 48 3.89 13.09 2.67
C LYS A 48 4.17 11.59 2.77
N LYS A 49 5.19 11.20 3.53
CA LYS A 49 5.56 9.78 3.70
C LYS A 49 4.52 8.99 4.47
N TRP A 50 3.91 9.57 5.50
CA TRP A 50 2.82 8.91 6.22
C TRP A 50 1.59 8.71 5.33
N LEU A 51 1.18 9.75 4.58
CA LEU A 51 0.08 9.66 3.63
C LEU A 51 0.35 8.58 2.57
N PHE A 52 1.57 8.53 2.02
CA PHE A 52 1.98 7.47 1.10
C PHE A 52 1.81 6.08 1.72
N LEU A 53 2.33 5.84 2.92
CA LEU A 53 2.21 4.54 3.59
C LEU A 53 0.75 4.17 3.87
N LEU A 54 -0.06 5.14 4.28
CA LEU A 54 -1.48 4.96 4.59
C LEU A 54 -2.32 4.66 3.34
N ASN A 55 -2.03 5.32 2.23
CA ASN A 55 -2.71 5.08 0.96
C ASN A 55 -2.31 3.75 0.32
N ASN A 56 -1.14 3.22 0.68
CA ASN A 56 -0.57 1.99 0.13
C ASN A 56 -0.57 0.81 1.13
N VAL A 57 -1.44 0.84 2.15
CA VAL A 57 -1.51 -0.23 3.18
C VAL A 57 -1.74 -1.60 2.55
N ASP A 58 -2.65 -1.72 1.58
CA ASP A 58 -2.93 -2.99 0.92
C ASP A 58 -1.71 -3.52 0.16
N PHE A 59 -0.98 -2.64 -0.53
CA PHE A 59 0.27 -2.98 -1.20
C PHE A 59 1.30 -3.51 -0.18
N ILE A 60 1.56 -2.76 0.89
CA ILE A 60 2.54 -3.15 1.93
C ILE A 60 2.18 -4.51 2.53
N ASN A 61 0.90 -4.71 2.87
CA ASN A 61 0.40 -5.97 3.42
C ASN A 61 0.64 -7.15 2.48
N ILE A 62 0.53 -6.97 1.16
CA ILE A 62 0.77 -8.05 0.18
C ILE A 62 2.22 -8.55 0.28
N PHE A 63 3.19 -7.64 0.39
CA PHE A 63 4.61 -8.01 0.49
C PHE A 63 4.98 -8.57 1.86
N GLU A 64 4.49 -7.96 2.95
CA GLU A 64 4.74 -8.45 4.31
C GLU A 64 4.19 -9.86 4.54
N ASN A 65 3.01 -10.15 3.99
CA ASN A 65 2.38 -11.47 4.12
C ASN A 65 2.79 -12.46 3.01
N LYS A 66 3.68 -12.06 2.09
CA LYS A 66 4.09 -12.87 0.93
C LYS A 66 2.91 -13.40 0.11
N SER A 67 1.86 -12.59 -0.06
CA SER A 67 0.59 -13.00 -0.67
C SER A 67 0.51 -12.66 -2.17
N LEU A 68 1.63 -12.75 -2.88
CA LEU A 68 1.63 -12.69 -4.35
C LEU A 68 1.20 -14.04 -4.93
N THR A 69 0.47 -13.99 -6.04
CA THR A 69 0.01 -15.17 -6.78
C THR A 69 0.11 -14.95 -8.28
N THR A 70 0.05 -16.03 -9.05
CA THR A 70 0.17 -16.02 -10.51
C THR A 70 -1.09 -16.57 -11.14
N TYR A 71 -1.70 -15.79 -12.02
CA TYR A 71 -2.82 -16.19 -12.86
C TYR A 71 -2.28 -16.53 -14.25
N PHE A 72 -2.93 -17.45 -14.95
CA PHE A 72 -2.49 -17.91 -16.27
C PHE A 72 -3.55 -17.54 -17.32
N GLN A 73 -3.20 -16.64 -18.25
CA GLN A 73 -4.08 -16.27 -19.36
C GLN A 73 -3.72 -17.12 -20.60
N PRO A 74 -4.66 -17.89 -21.17
CA PRO A 74 -4.36 -18.74 -22.32
C PRO A 74 -4.07 -17.91 -23.58
N ILE A 75 -3.09 -18.36 -24.36
CA ILE A 75 -2.77 -17.86 -25.70
C ILE A 75 -3.25 -18.90 -26.72
N LEU A 76 -4.11 -18.48 -27.64
CA LEU A 76 -4.84 -19.37 -28.55
C LEU A 76 -4.31 -19.25 -29.99
N GLU A 77 -4.26 -20.38 -30.69
CA GLU A 77 -4.13 -20.40 -32.15
C GLU A 77 -5.46 -19.99 -32.80
N LEU A 78 -5.46 -18.95 -33.63
CA LEU A 78 -6.69 -18.37 -34.18
C LEU A 78 -7.48 -19.32 -35.08
N ASN A 79 -6.79 -20.22 -35.78
CA ASN A 79 -7.42 -21.08 -36.79
C ASN A 79 -8.33 -22.16 -36.18
N ASN A 80 -8.02 -22.63 -34.96
CA ASN A 80 -8.72 -23.75 -34.32
C ASN A 80 -9.01 -23.53 -32.83
N MET A 81 -8.70 -22.33 -32.31
CA MET A 81 -8.85 -21.94 -30.92
C MET A 81 -8.14 -22.86 -29.90
N GLN A 82 -7.14 -23.63 -30.34
CA GLN A 82 -6.36 -24.47 -29.45
C GLN A 82 -5.41 -23.62 -28.61
N ILE A 83 -5.33 -23.92 -27.31
CA ILE A 83 -4.36 -23.30 -26.40
C ILE A 83 -2.95 -23.75 -26.79
N LYS A 84 -2.06 -22.79 -27.06
CA LYS A 84 -0.64 -23.03 -27.38
C LYS A 84 0.30 -22.71 -26.24
N ALA A 85 -0.08 -21.74 -25.40
CA ALA A 85 0.73 -21.27 -24.29
C ALA A 85 -0.15 -20.58 -23.24
N TYR A 86 0.48 -20.15 -22.15
CA TYR A 86 -0.12 -19.29 -21.14
C TYR A 86 0.79 -18.11 -20.83
N GLU A 87 0.21 -16.92 -20.69
CA GLU A 87 0.88 -15.76 -20.11
C GLU A 87 0.72 -15.77 -18.58
N CYS A 88 1.84 -15.60 -17.87
CA CYS A 88 1.86 -15.48 -16.43
C CYS A 88 1.55 -14.04 -16.01
N LEU A 89 0.51 -13.87 -15.19
CA LEU A 89 0.04 -12.58 -14.73
C LEU A 89 0.09 -12.48 -13.21
N THR A 90 1.01 -11.66 -12.68
CA THR A 90 1.17 -11.44 -11.23
C THR A 90 -0.07 -10.75 -10.63
N ARG A 91 -0.50 -11.20 -9.46
CA ARG A 91 -1.57 -10.58 -8.66
C ARG A 91 -1.17 -10.55 -7.19
N GLY A 92 -1.64 -9.55 -6.47
CA GLY A 92 -1.53 -9.50 -5.01
C GLY A 92 -2.85 -9.94 -4.40
N VAL A 93 -2.81 -10.81 -3.40
CA VAL A 93 -4.00 -11.20 -2.64
C VAL A 93 -4.08 -10.33 -1.40
N LYS A 94 -5.08 -9.43 -1.36
CA LYS A 94 -5.31 -8.53 -0.23
C LYS A 94 -5.84 -9.30 0.98
N ALA A 95 -5.87 -8.63 2.14
CA ALA A 95 -6.33 -9.23 3.39
C ALA A 95 -7.84 -9.61 3.39
N ASP A 96 -8.63 -9.05 2.48
CA ASP A 96 -10.04 -9.39 2.26
C ASP A 96 -10.22 -10.55 1.25
N GLY A 97 -9.14 -11.07 0.68
CA GLY A 97 -9.14 -12.10 -0.37
C GLY A 97 -9.31 -11.57 -1.79
N ASN A 98 -9.62 -10.28 -1.97
CA ASN A 98 -9.72 -9.69 -3.30
C ASN A 98 -8.33 -9.50 -3.92
N LEU A 99 -8.28 -9.40 -5.25
CA LEU A 99 -7.02 -9.26 -5.99
C LEU A 99 -6.64 -7.79 -6.19
N MET A 100 -5.34 -7.51 -6.12
CA MET A 100 -4.70 -6.30 -6.64
C MET A 100 -4.08 -6.63 -8.00
N ALA A 101 -4.40 -5.80 -8.99
CA ALA A 101 -3.93 -5.95 -10.37
C ALA A 101 -2.45 -5.55 -10.53
N PRO A 102 -1.74 -6.06 -11.57
CA PRO A 102 -0.30 -5.82 -11.74
C PRO A 102 0.06 -4.34 -11.88
N ASN A 103 -0.78 -3.55 -12.55
CA ASN A 103 -0.52 -2.13 -12.74
C ASN A 103 -0.41 -1.38 -11.41
N LEU A 104 -1.18 -1.77 -10.39
CA LEU A 104 -1.11 -1.19 -9.04
C LEU A 104 0.11 -1.71 -8.25
N LEU A 105 0.60 -2.92 -8.56
CA LEU A 105 1.79 -3.48 -7.93
C LEU A 105 3.09 -2.91 -8.50
N LEU A 106 3.11 -2.57 -9.79
CA LEU A 106 4.32 -2.18 -10.51
C LEU A 106 4.45 -0.66 -10.69
N ASN A 107 3.34 0.09 -10.60
CA ASN A 107 3.36 1.54 -10.66
C ASN A 107 3.08 2.13 -9.28
N LEU A 108 4.10 2.14 -8.42
CA LEU A 108 4.09 2.98 -7.22
C LEU A 108 4.42 4.41 -7.65
N GLN A 109 3.43 5.32 -7.56
CA GLN A 109 3.61 6.76 -7.72
C GLN A 109 3.45 7.45 -6.36
#